data_AF-A0A941Y9A9-F1
#
_entry.id   AF-A0A941Y9A9-F1
#
_cell.length_a   1.000
_cell.length_b   1.000
_cell.length_c   1.000
_cell.angle_alpha   90.00
_cell.angle_beta   90.00
_cell.angle_gamma   90.00
#
_symmetry.space_group_name_H-M   'P 1'
#
loop_
_entity.id
_entity.type
_entity.pdbx_description
1 polymer ?
#
loop_
_entity_poly.entity_id
_entity_poly.type
_entity_poly.pdbx_seq_one_letter_code
_entity_poly.pdbx_strand_id
1 'polypeptide(L)'
;MTTVGKEINSAASQETSLLSPNVPASTATALARARRDLQHAILMGVDTHRRRQYALSARDEAATVLLAPDASSRQQRYARVYLVAAQRFLDAWATLAMCDRGEGYPAAS
;
A
#
# COMPACT_ATOMS: atom_id res chain seq x y z
N MET A 1 -15.31 1.95 51.32
CA MET A 1 -15.76 0.95 50.33
C MET A 1 -15.58 1.54 48.94
N THR A 2 -14.58 1.01 48.25
CA THR A 2 -14.43 0.78 46.79
C THR A 2 -14.77 1.88 45.77
N THR A 3 -13.71 2.42 45.19
CA THR A 3 -13.55 2.96 43.82
C THR A 3 -14.11 2.04 42.74
N VAL A 4 -15.01 2.54 41.88
CA VAL A 4 -15.30 2.10 40.49
C VAL A 4 -16.01 3.30 39.83
N GLY A 5 -15.67 3.86 38.68
CA GLY A 5 -14.81 3.48 37.57
C GLY A 5 -15.37 4.16 36.32
N LYS A 6 -14.55 4.25 35.28
CA LYS A 6 -14.89 4.57 33.88
C LYS A 6 -14.66 6.02 33.43
N GLU A 7 -13.39 6.27 33.16
CA GLU A 7 -12.98 7.16 32.08
C GLU A 7 -13.78 6.84 30.82
N ILE A 8 -14.51 7.83 30.32
CA ILE A 8 -15.00 7.85 28.95
C ILE A 8 -13.98 8.67 28.17
N ASN A 9 -12.87 8.01 27.82
CA ASN A 9 -11.98 8.49 26.77
C ASN A 9 -12.80 8.46 25.48
N SER A 10 -13.41 9.60 25.15
CA SER A 10 -14.21 9.79 23.95
C SER A 10 -13.27 9.71 22.74
N ALA A 11 -13.15 8.50 22.21
CA ALA A 11 -12.32 8.12 21.08
C ALA A 11 -12.91 8.59 19.75
N ALA A 12 -13.17 9.89 19.62
CA ALA A 12 -13.72 10.51 18.41
C ALA A 12 -13.11 11.88 18.09
N SER A 13 -11.84 12.09 18.43
CA SER A 13 -11.07 13.25 17.97
C SER A 13 -9.79 12.80 17.28
N GLN A 14 -9.95 12.20 16.09
CA GLN A 14 -8.92 12.20 15.05
C GLN A 14 -9.57 12.51 13.70
N GLU A 15 -10.46 13.50 13.70
CA GLU A 15 -10.63 14.36 12.54
C GLU A 15 -9.60 15.48 12.67
N THR A 16 -8.38 15.24 12.18
CA THR A 16 -7.40 16.31 12.00
C THR A 16 -6.81 16.22 10.61
N SER A 17 -7.36 17.10 9.77
CA SER A 17 -6.64 17.93 8.80
C SER A 17 -5.62 17.26 7.91
N LEU A 18 -6.11 16.97 6.71
CA LEU A 18 -5.45 17.28 5.45
C LEU A 18 -4.51 18.50 5.57
N LEU A 19 -3.23 18.32 5.18
CA LEU A 19 -2.18 19.30 4.82
C LEU A 19 -0.84 19.07 5.53
N SER A 20 -0.21 17.93 5.27
CA SER A 20 1.25 17.88 5.10
C SER A 20 1.60 16.63 4.28
N PRO A 21 2.04 16.76 3.02
CA PRO A 21 2.49 15.60 2.24
C PRO A 21 3.83 15.05 2.73
N ASN A 22 4.40 15.57 3.83
CA ASN A 22 5.80 15.34 4.18
C ASN A 22 6.07 14.97 5.64
N VAL A 23 5.04 14.63 6.42
CA VAL A 23 5.29 13.93 7.70
C VAL A 23 5.35 12.43 7.38
N PRO A 24 6.49 11.76 7.57
CA PRO A 24 6.56 10.31 7.42
C PRO A 24 5.53 9.72 8.37
N ALA A 25 4.52 9.06 7.79
CA ALA A 25 3.52 8.35 8.57
C ALA A 25 4.26 7.34 9.45
N SER A 26 3.82 7.17 10.70
CA SER A 26 4.42 6.16 11.58
C SER A 26 4.52 4.81 10.85
N THR A 27 5.52 4.00 11.17
CA THR A 27 5.70 2.68 10.53
C THR A 27 4.43 1.82 10.61
N ALA A 28 3.61 1.99 11.65
CA ALA A 28 2.30 1.34 11.77
C ALA A 28 1.27 1.88 10.76
N THR A 29 1.21 3.20 10.56
CA THR A 29 0.33 3.85 9.58
C THR A 29 0.70 3.46 8.16
N ALA A 30 1.99 3.52 7.81
CA ALA A 30 2.48 3.11 6.49
C ALA A 30 2.16 1.63 6.21
N LEU A 31 2.37 0.75 7.20
CA LEU A 31 2.03 -0.66 7.06
C LEU A 31 0.52 -0.90 6.88
N ALA A 32 -0.33 -0.14 7.58
CA ALA A 32 -1.77 -0.22 7.43
C ALA A 32 -2.24 0.26 6.05
N ARG A 33 -1.62 1.32 5.51
CA ARG A 33 -1.87 1.81 4.14
C ARG A 33 -1.44 0.79 3.10
N ALA A 34 -0.23 0.24 3.22
CA ALA A 34 0.26 -0.82 2.32
C ALA A 34 -0.70 -2.01 2.27
N ARG A 35 -1.21 -2.45 3.44
CA ARG A 35 -2.22 -3.52 3.51
C ARG A 35 -3.51 -3.14 2.80
N ARG A 36 -4.03 -1.94 3.05
CA ARG A 36 -5.27 -1.43 2.44
C ARG A 36 -5.14 -1.35 0.92
N ASP A 37 -4.02 -0.82 0.43
CA ASP A 37 -3.81 -0.64 -1.00
C ASP A 37 -3.67 -1.97 -1.72
N LEU A 38 -3.04 -2.97 -1.11
CA LEU A 38 -3.07 -4.34 -1.64
C LEU A 38 -4.48 -4.91 -1.74
N GLN A 39 -5.32 -4.68 -0.74
CA GLN A 39 -6.73 -5.10 -0.79
C GLN A 39 -7.47 -4.41 -1.93
N HIS A 40 -7.23 -3.12 -2.16
CA HIS A 40 -7.81 -2.40 -3.29
C HIS A 40 -7.29 -2.94 -4.64
N ALA A 41 -5.99 -3.20 -4.76
CA ALA A 41 -5.40 -3.78 -5.97
C ALA A 41 -6.02 -5.15 -6.33
N ILE A 42 -6.34 -5.96 -5.32
CA ILE A 42 -7.08 -7.23 -5.49
C ILE A 42 -8.51 -6.96 -5.98
N LEU A 43 -9.22 -6.01 -5.34
CA LEU A 43 -10.62 -5.70 -5.65
C LEU A 43 -10.85 -5.05 -7.02
N MET A 44 -9.87 -4.35 -7.59
CA MET A 44 -10.05 -3.62 -8.86
C MET A 44 -10.28 -4.52 -10.08
N GLY A 45 -10.08 -5.84 -9.99
CA GLY A 45 -10.46 -6.77 -11.07
C GLY A 45 -9.84 -6.42 -12.43
N VAL A 46 -10.66 -6.15 -13.44
CA VAL A 46 -10.16 -5.84 -14.80
C VAL A 46 -9.63 -4.41 -14.98
N ASP A 47 -9.82 -3.52 -14.00
CA ASP A 47 -9.28 -2.15 -14.05
C ASP A 47 -7.76 -2.18 -13.77
N THR A 48 -7.01 -2.41 -14.84
CA THR A 48 -5.54 -2.51 -14.83
C THR A 48 -4.88 -1.23 -14.36
N HIS A 49 -5.46 -0.07 -14.69
CA HIS A 49 -4.93 1.23 -14.29
C HIS A 49 -5.05 1.46 -12.79
N ARG A 50 -6.25 1.30 -12.22
CA ARG A 50 -6.44 1.47 -10.77
C ARG A 50 -5.69 0.40 -9.98
N ARG A 51 -5.69 -0.85 -10.46
CA ARG A 51 -4.88 -1.92 -9.87
C ARG A 51 -3.41 -1.55 -9.80
N ARG A 52 -2.85 -0.99 -10.89
CA ARG A 52 -1.45 -0.53 -10.91
C ARG A 52 -1.21 0.60 -9.93
N GLN A 53 -2.11 1.59 -9.86
CA GLN A 53 -1.99 2.72 -8.92
C GLN A 53 -1.95 2.25 -7.47
N TYR A 54 -2.87 1.36 -7.07
CA TYR A 54 -2.85 0.79 -5.73
C TYR A 54 -1.63 -0.10 -5.46
N ALA A 55 -1.15 -0.85 -6.45
CA ALA A 55 0.08 -1.63 -6.32
C ALA A 55 1.32 -0.75 -6.12
N LEU A 56 1.41 0.38 -6.84
CA LEU A 56 2.49 1.37 -6.64
C LEU A 56 2.44 1.97 -5.23
N SER A 57 1.26 2.43 -4.81
CA SER A 57 1.05 2.98 -3.46
C SER A 57 1.45 1.97 -2.38
N ALA A 58 1.00 0.71 -2.50
CA ALA A 58 1.34 -0.36 -1.56
C ALA A 58 2.84 -0.63 -1.49
N ARG A 59 3.53 -0.58 -2.63
CA ARG A 59 4.98 -0.79 -2.71
C ARG A 59 5.73 0.32 -1.99
N ASP A 60 5.35 1.58 -2.23
CA ASP A 60 6.06 2.74 -1.70
C ASP A 60 5.82 2.90 -0.18
N GLU A 61 4.61 2.61 0.29
CA GLU A 61 4.30 2.53 1.73
C GLU A 61 5.03 1.36 2.41
N ALA A 62 5.15 0.19 1.76
CA ALA A 62 5.95 -0.92 2.27
C ALA A 62 7.45 -0.59 2.32
N ALA A 63 7.98 0.10 1.29
CA ALA A 63 9.37 0.55 1.26
C ALA A 63 9.66 1.55 2.40
N THR A 64 8.72 2.46 2.69
CA THR A 64 8.81 3.39 3.82
C THR A 64 9.01 2.64 5.14
N VAL A 65 8.28 1.55 5.38
CA VAL A 65 8.45 0.72 6.60
C VAL A 65 9.81 -0.01 6.61
N LEU A 66 10.31 -0.45 5.46
CA LEU A 66 11.59 -1.17 5.37
C LEU A 66 12.80 -0.25 5.57
N LEU A 67 12.68 1.02 5.21
CA LEU A 67 13.72 2.04 5.37
C LEU A 67 13.69 2.72 6.76
N ALA A 68 12.61 2.52 7.53
CA ALA A 68 12.46 3.13 8.83
C ALA A 68 13.38 2.47 9.88
N PRO A 69 14.18 3.26 10.63
CA PRO A 69 15.16 2.73 11.59
C PRO A 69 14.53 2.09 12.83
N ASP A 70 13.30 2.47 13.16
CA ASP A 70 12.54 2.04 14.33
C ASP A 70 11.49 0.95 14.02
N ALA A 71 11.45 0.46 12.79
CA ALA A 71 10.51 -0.59 12.41
C ALA A 71 10.83 -1.90 13.14
N SER A 72 9.85 -2.40 13.91
CA SER A 72 9.96 -3.68 14.58
C SER A 72 10.16 -4.83 13.57
N SER A 73 10.79 -5.93 13.99
CA SER A 73 11.00 -7.11 13.14
C SER A 73 9.71 -7.65 12.54
N ARG A 74 8.59 -7.53 13.27
CA ARG A 74 7.26 -7.91 12.78
C ARG A 74 6.78 -6.99 11.66
N GLN A 75 6.92 -5.66 11.82
CA GLN A 75 6.55 -4.70 10.78
C GLN A 75 7.40 -4.90 9.52
N GLN A 76 8.72 -5.09 9.67
CA GLN A 76 9.59 -5.39 8.54
C GLN A 76 9.21 -6.70 7.83
N ARG A 77 8.82 -7.74 8.58
CA ARG A 77 8.35 -9.00 7.98
C ARG A 77 7.10 -8.79 7.14
N TYR A 78 6.10 -8.08 7.65
CA TYR A 78 4.89 -7.77 6.89
C TYR A 78 5.17 -6.85 5.70
N ALA A 79 6.01 -5.84 5.87
CA ALA A 79 6.40 -4.93 4.79
C ALA A 79 7.08 -5.68 3.63
N ARG A 80 7.97 -6.64 3.91
CA ARG A 80 8.55 -7.52 2.87
C ARG A 80 7.48 -8.31 2.12
N VAL A 81 6.53 -8.90 2.85
CA VAL A 81 5.41 -9.65 2.24
C VAL A 81 4.58 -8.73 1.33
N TYR A 82 4.29 -7.51 1.78
CA TYR A 82 3.51 -6.55 1.03
C TYR A 82 4.24 -6.02 -0.19
N LEU A 83 5.55 -5.77 -0.08
CA LEU A 83 6.39 -5.35 -1.19
C LEU A 83 6.39 -6.42 -2.31
N VAL A 84 6.58 -7.69 -1.96
CA VAL A 84 6.55 -8.81 -2.92
C VAL A 84 5.18 -8.94 -3.58
N ALA A 85 4.10 -8.81 -2.80
CA ALA A 85 2.74 -8.88 -3.34
C ALA A 85 2.46 -7.72 -4.32
N ALA A 86 2.85 -6.50 -3.96
CA ALA A 86 2.72 -5.32 -4.81
C ALA A 86 3.50 -5.50 -6.12
N GLN A 87 4.75 -5.98 -6.02
CA GLN A 87 5.59 -6.20 -7.20
C GLN A 87 4.95 -7.19 -8.19
N ARG A 88 4.34 -8.27 -7.71
CA ARG A 88 3.63 -9.23 -8.58
C ARG A 88 2.49 -8.58 -9.39
N PHE A 89 1.77 -7.63 -8.81
CA PHE A 89 0.75 -6.88 -9.56
C PHE A 89 1.37 -5.99 -10.64
N LEU A 90 2.52 -5.38 -10.35
CA LEU A 90 3.24 -4.54 -11.31
C LEU A 90 3.84 -5.37 -12.46
N ASP A 91 4.38 -6.55 -12.16
CA ASP A 91 4.92 -7.48 -13.15
C ASP A 91 3.82 -8.03 -14.08
N ALA A 92 2.66 -8.35 -13.51
CA ALA A 92 1.49 -8.75 -14.28
C ALA A 92 1.01 -7.64 -15.22
N TRP A 93 1.00 -6.38 -14.75
CA TRP A 93 0.70 -5.23 -15.61
C TRP A 93 1.74 -5.06 -16.72
N ALA A 94 3.04 -5.16 -16.41
CA ALA A 94 4.11 -5.04 -17.41
C ALA A 94 3.97 -6.11 -18.50
N THR A 95 3.61 -7.34 -18.11
CA THR A 95 3.34 -8.44 -19.04
C THR A 95 2.19 -8.10 -20.00
N LEU A 96 1.07 -7.60 -19.46
CA LEU A 96 -0.08 -7.18 -20.28
C LEU A 96 0.28 -6.04 -21.23
N ALA A 97 1.02 -5.04 -20.76
CA ALA A 97 1.45 -3.90 -21.56
C ALA A 97 2.41 -4.30 -22.70
N MET A 98 3.23 -5.34 -22.50
CA MET A 98 4.08 -5.88 -23.56
C MET A 98 3.27 -6.63 -24.63
N CYS A 99 2.26 -7.42 -24.23
CA CYS A 99 1.36 -8.09 -25.16
C CYS A 99 0.57 -7.08 -26.02
N ASP A 100 0.05 -6.01 -25.40
CA ASP A 100 -0.69 -4.94 -26.09
C ASP A 100 0.19 -4.18 -27.11
N ARG A 101 1.50 -4.04 -26.81
CA ARG A 101 2.48 -3.43 -27.72
C ARG A 101 2.88 -4.35 -28.90
N GLY A 102 2.58 -5.64 -28.82
CA GLY A 102 2.94 -6.64 -29.84
C GLY A 102 2.10 -6.60 -31.12
N GLU A 103 0.97 -5.87 -31.13
CA GLU A 103 0.14 -5.67 -32.33
C GLU A 103 0.53 -4.38 -33.07
N GLY A 104 1.62 -4.43 -33.84
CA GLY A 104 2.07 -3.27 -34.60
C GLY A 104 3.16 -3.58 -35.62
N TYR A 105 2.73 -4.05 -36.80
CA TYR A 105 3.46 -4.27 -38.05
C TYR A 105 4.43 -5.47 -38.12
N PRO A 106 4.15 -6.49 -38.96
CA PRO A 106 5.23 -7.13 -39.69
C PRO A 106 5.77 -6.12 -40.69
N ALA A 107 7.08 -5.90 -40.70
CA ALA A 107 7.76 -5.27 -41.82
C ALA A 107 7.43 -6.08 -43.08
N ALA A 108 6.58 -5.53 -43.94
CA ALA A 108 6.40 -6.05 -45.28
C ALA A 108 7.76 -5.96 -45.99
N SER A 109 8.11 -7.09 -46.61
CA SER A 109 9.37 -7.43 -47.27
C SER A 109 9.97 -6.37 -48.18
#